data_AF-A0A536CWX9-F1
#
_entry.id   AF-A0A536CWX9-F1
#
_cell.length_a   1.000
_cell.length_b   1.000
_cell.length_c   1.000
_cell.angle_alpha   90.00
_cell.angle_beta   90.00
_cell.angle_gamma   90.00
#
_symmetry.space_group_name_H-M   'P 1'
#
loop_
_entity.id
_entity.type
_entity.pdbx_description
1 polymer ?
#
loop_
_entity_poly.entity_id
_entity_poly.type
_entity_poly.pdbx_seq_one_letter_code
_entity_poly.pdbx_strand_id
1 'polypeptide(L)'
;MLLVHVFCGIDWAEDNYDVALVDQAGVVLTERRIDDNAIGYQLLLALLAEHGDDQVEPIPVAIDTPRGLVVACLRRTGRQVCAINPLSVARYRERHSVARTKS
;
A
#
# COMPACT_ATOMS: atom_id res chain seq x y z
N MET A 1 13.73 12.81 17.95
CA MET A 1 12.45 12.37 17.39
C MET A 1 12.74 11.05 16.70
N LEU A 2 12.14 9.93 17.14
CA LEU A 2 12.33 8.67 16.42
C LEU A 2 11.69 8.85 15.04
N LEU A 3 12.45 8.55 13.98
CA LEU A 3 11.90 8.45 12.63
C LEU A 3 10.83 7.36 12.65
N VAL A 4 9.57 7.75 12.42
CA VAL A 4 8.48 6.79 12.25
C VAL A 4 8.55 6.34 10.81
N HIS A 5 9.00 5.11 10.57
CA HIS A 5 8.98 4.52 9.24
C HIS A 5 7.53 4.26 8.83
N VAL A 6 7.15 4.78 7.67
CA VAL A 6 5.81 4.63 7.09
C VAL A 6 5.90 3.70 5.88
N PHE A 7 4.90 2.84 5.72
CA PHE A 7 4.75 1.93 4.59
C PHE A 7 3.38 2.14 3.96
N CYS A 8 3.30 2.02 2.64
CA CYS A 8 2.05 2.12 1.90
C CYS A 8 1.65 0.75 1.34
N GLY A 9 0.45 0.30 1.65
CA GLY A 9 -0.20 -0.86 1.02
C GLY A 9 -1.28 -0.38 0.05
N ILE A 10 -1.33 -0.99 -1.13
CA ILE A 10 -2.35 -0.72 -2.15
C ILE A 10 -2.98 -2.06 -2.56
N ASP A 11 -4.29 -2.16 -2.39
CA ASP A 11 -5.13 -3.30 -2.76
C ASP A 11 -6.04 -2.90 -3.93
N TRP A 12 -6.10 -3.72 -4.98
CA TRP A 12 -6.87 -3.41 -6.18
C TRP A 12 -8.26 -4.05 -6.14
N ALA A 13 -9.29 -3.24 -6.40
CA ALA A 13 -10.67 -3.67 -6.55
C ALA A 13 -11.30 -3.08 -7.82
N GLU A 14 -11.15 -3.80 -8.94
CA GLU A 14 -11.73 -3.46 -10.25
C GLU A 14 -11.26 -2.10 -10.82
N ASP A 15 -11.99 -1.02 -10.57
CA ASP A 15 -11.70 0.32 -11.10
C ASP A 15 -11.11 1.27 -10.05
N ASN A 16 -10.92 0.78 -8.82
CA ASN A 16 -10.38 1.55 -7.71
C ASN A 16 -9.30 0.78 -6.93
N TYR A 17 -8.60 1.51 -6.08
CA TYR A 17 -7.63 1.01 -5.14
C TYR A 17 -7.99 1.42 -3.72
N ASP A 18 -7.86 0.49 -2.78
CA ASP A 18 -7.82 0.78 -1.36
C ASP A 18 -6.36 0.98 -0.95
N VAL A 19 -6.05 2.16 -0.41
CA VAL A 19 -4.72 2.57 0.03
C VAL A 19 -4.71 2.65 1.55
N ALA A 20 -3.70 2.05 2.18
CA ALA A 20 -3.45 2.16 3.60
C ALA A 20 -2.00 2.58 3.87
N LEU A 21 -1.79 3.56 4.75
CA LEU A 21 -0.45 3.84 5.28
C LEU A 21 -0.38 3.33 6.72
N VAL A 22 0.72 2.65 7.03
CA VAL A 22 0.97 2.06 8.34
C VAL A 22 2.33 2.47 8.87
N ASP A 23 2.48 2.54 10.19
CA ASP A 23 3.80 2.67 10.80
C ASP A 23 4.54 1.33 10.91
N GLN A 24 5.77 1.37 11.41
CA GLN A 24 6.62 0.19 11.67
C GLN A 24 5.98 -0.85 12.60
N ALA A 25 5.05 -0.45 13.48
CA ALA A 25 4.33 -1.37 14.37
C ALA A 25 3.08 -1.97 13.69
N GLY A 26 2.78 -1.56 12.45
CA GLY A 26 1.58 -1.98 11.73
C GLY A 26 0.32 -1.21 12.13
N VAL A 27 0.46 -0.08 12.84
CA VAL A 27 -0.67 0.78 13.17
C VAL A 27 -1.08 1.55 11.92
N VAL A 28 -2.36 1.47 11.55
CA VAL A 28 -2.95 2.22 10.45
C VAL A 28 -2.93 3.72 10.80
N LEU A 29 -2.23 4.50 10.00
CA LEU A 29 -2.17 5.95 10.09
C LEU A 29 -3.32 6.60 9.31
N THR A 30 -3.63 6.06 8.14
CA THR A 30 -4.75 6.50 7.29
C THR A 30 -5.13 5.44 6.26
N GLU A 31 -6.37 5.50 5.80
CA GLU A 31 -6.90 4.67 4.70
C GLU A 31 -7.71 5.54 3.74
N ARG A 32 -7.54 5.35 2.43
CA ARG A 32 -8.28 6.07 1.40
C ARG A 32 -8.54 5.18 0.20
N ARG A 33 -9.73 5.34 -0.39
CA ARG A 33 -10.04 4.79 -1.71
C ARG A 33 -9.69 5.82 -2.79
N ILE A 34 -9.03 5.38 -3.86
CA ILE A 34 -8.67 6.19 -5.02
C ILE A 34 -9.07 5.46 -6.32
N ASP A 35 -9.35 6.19 -7.38
CA ASP A 35 -9.64 5.60 -8.69
C ASP A 35 -8.34 5.24 -9.45
N ASP A 36 -8.37 4.27 -10.37
CA ASP A 36 -7.23 4.01 -11.31
C ASP A 36 -7.17 5.04 -12.45
N ASN A 37 -7.02 6.31 -12.09
CA ASN A 37 -6.88 7.41 -13.04
C ASN A 37 -5.88 8.46 -12.54
N ALA A 38 -5.65 9.50 -13.33
CA ALA A 38 -4.70 10.55 -12.99
C ALA A 38 -5.08 11.32 -11.70
N ILE A 39 -6.38 11.48 -11.42
CA ILE A 39 -6.86 12.15 -10.19
C ILE A 39 -6.55 11.28 -8.99
N GLY A 40 -6.85 9.98 -9.05
CA GLY A 40 -6.51 9.02 -8.00
C GLY A 40 -5.00 8.95 -7.74
N TYR A 41 -4.18 9.02 -8.79
CA TYR A 41 -2.73 9.10 -8.63
C TYR A 41 -2.27 10.38 -7.93
N GLN A 42 -2.86 11.54 -8.23
CA GLN A 42 -2.55 12.79 -7.51
C GLN A 42 -2.97 12.72 -6.04
N LEU A 43 -4.13 12.12 -5.74
CA LEU A 43 -4.57 11.90 -4.37
C LEU A 43 -3.60 10.99 -3.61
N LEU A 44 -3.08 9.93 -4.25
CA LEU A 44 -2.05 9.08 -3.66
C LEU A 44 -0.78 9.87 -3.32
N LEU A 45 -0.29 10.71 -4.25
CA LEU A 45 0.92 11.51 -4.00
C LEU A 45 0.73 12.52 -2.87
N ALA A 46 -0.45 13.17 -2.80
CA ALA A 46 -0.78 14.07 -1.71
C ALA A 46 -0.81 13.33 -0.37
N LEU A 47 -1.45 12.17 -0.32
CA LEU A 47 -1.52 11.33 0.88
C LEU A 47 -0.12 10.89 1.33
N LEU A 48 0.75 10.46 0.40
CA LEU A 48 2.13 10.10 0.73
C LEU A 48 2.89 11.31 1.31
N ALA A 49 2.77 12.49 0.68
CA ALA A 49 3.45 13.71 1.14
C ALA A 49 2.97 14.17 2.53
N GLU A 50 1.68 14.05 2.82
CA GLU A 50 1.11 14.32 4.16
C GLU A 50 1.74 13.46 5.26
N HIS A 51 2.25 12.28 4.89
CA HIS A 51 2.87 11.31 5.78
C HIS A 51 4.41 11.28 5.68
N GLY A 52 5.02 12.30 5.08
CA GLY A 52 6.47 12.48 5.08
C GLY A 52 7.20 11.86 3.90
N ASP A 53 6.50 11.50 2.82
CA ASP A 53 7.14 11.09 1.57
C ASP A 53 7.96 12.24 0.95
N ASP A 54 9.22 11.98 0.65
CA ASP A 54 10.08 12.89 -0.11
C ASP A 54 11.01 12.15 -1.09
N GLN A 55 11.83 12.90 -1.83
CA GLN A 55 12.72 12.33 -2.85
C GLN A 55 13.95 11.60 -2.28
N VAL A 56 14.32 11.90 -1.04
CA VAL A 56 15.50 11.32 -0.35
C VAL A 56 15.11 10.00 0.31
N GLU A 57 13.94 9.96 0.96
CA GLU A 57 13.39 8.80 1.65
C GLU A 57 11.94 8.55 1.21
N PRO A 58 11.73 8.06 -0.04
CA PRO A 58 10.39 7.80 -0.52
C PRO A 58 9.77 6.61 0.21
N ILE A 59 8.51 6.77 0.61
CA ILE A 59 7.71 5.73 1.25
C ILE A 59 7.63 4.51 0.33
N PRO A 60 8.04 3.32 0.81
CA PRO A 60 7.93 2.08 0.05
C PRO A 60 6.47 1.67 -0.11
N VAL A 61 6.15 1.12 -1.28
CA VAL A 61 4.78 0.72 -1.64
C VAL A 61 4.73 -0.79 -1.88
N ALA A 62 3.83 -1.48 -1.19
CA ALA A 62 3.42 -2.84 -1.48
C ALA A 62 2.10 -2.83 -2.27
N ILE A 63 2.05 -3.54 -3.40
CA ILE A 63 0.87 -3.57 -4.28
C ILE A 63 0.57 -4.98 -4.76
N ASP A 64 -0.70 -5.37 -4.74
CA ASP A 64 -1.15 -6.73 -5.06
C ASP A 64 -1.36 -7.00 -6.57
N THR A 65 -1.45 -5.92 -7.36
CA THR A 65 -1.53 -5.98 -8.83
C THR A 65 -0.24 -5.49 -9.51
N PRO A 66 0.23 -6.16 -10.59
CA PRO A 66 1.36 -5.69 -11.36
C PRO A 66 0.99 -4.71 -12.49
N ARG A 67 -0.29 -4.30 -12.63
CA ARG A 67 -0.84 -3.52 -13.76
C ARG A 67 -1.69 -2.34 -13.28
N GLY A 68 -1.94 -1.38 -14.17
CA GLY A 68 -2.74 -0.17 -13.89
C GLY A 68 -1.92 1.11 -14.05
N LEU A 69 -2.60 2.26 -14.16
CA LEU A 69 -1.95 3.55 -14.33
C LEU A 69 -1.12 3.90 -13.10
N VAL A 70 -1.70 3.71 -11.90
CA VAL A 70 -1.03 4.00 -10.63
C VAL A 70 0.27 3.19 -10.50
N VAL A 71 0.24 1.89 -10.78
CA VAL A 71 1.44 1.03 -10.77
C VAL A 71 2.52 1.54 -11.73
N ALA A 72 2.12 1.86 -12.96
CA ALA A 72 3.04 2.33 -14.00
C ALA A 72 3.72 3.65 -13.58
N CYS A 73 2.97 4.57 -12.96
CA CYS A 73 3.50 5.83 -12.46
C CYS A 73 4.43 5.64 -11.26
N LEU A 74 4.05 4.83 -10.26
CA LEU A 74 4.86 4.58 -9.06
C LEU A 74 6.24 4.01 -9.39
N ARG A 75 6.32 3.07 -10.35
CA ARG A 75 7.59 2.48 -10.80
C ARG A 75 8.58 3.49 -11.39
N ARG A 76 8.13 4.67 -11.83
CA ARG A 76 8.99 5.71 -12.39
C ARG A 76 9.52 6.69 -11.34
N THR A 77 9.06 6.60 -10.09
CA THR A 77 9.43 7.54 -9.01
C THR A 77 10.73 7.19 -8.30
N GLY A 78 11.35 6.04 -8.60
CA GLY A 78 12.56 5.57 -7.91
C GLY A 78 12.31 4.98 -6.52
N ARG A 79 11.08 5.06 -5.99
CA ARG A 79 10.69 4.40 -4.74
C ARG A 79 10.70 2.88 -4.86
N GLN A 80 10.86 2.19 -3.74
CA GLN A 80 10.71 0.74 -3.68
C GLN A 80 9.23 0.36 -3.89
N VAL A 81 8.95 -0.40 -4.95
CA VAL A 81 7.61 -0.94 -5.24
C VAL A 81 7.67 -2.46 -5.21
N CYS A 82 7.05 -3.06 -4.20
CA CYS A 82 6.99 -4.50 -3.99
C CYS A 82 5.67 -5.06 -4.50
N ALA A 83 5.72 -5.90 -5.55
CA ALA A 83 4.56 -6.67 -5.97
C ALA A 83 4.32 -7.81 -4.98
N ILE A 84 3.09 -7.91 -4.45
CA ILE A 84 2.69 -8.92 -3.48
C ILE A 84 1.79 -9.94 -4.17
N ASN A 85 2.08 -11.23 -4.03
CA ASN A 85 1.21 -12.28 -4.53
C ASN A 85 -0.03 -12.40 -3.61
N PRO A 86 -1.27 -12.23 -4.12
CA PRO A 86 -2.49 -12.35 -3.32
C PRO A 86 -2.62 -13.71 -2.60
N LEU A 87 -2.14 -14.79 -3.21
CA LEU A 87 -2.13 -16.13 -2.58
C LEU A 87 -1.16 -16.17 -1.39
N SER A 88 -0.04 -15.45 -1.46
CA SER A 88 0.89 -15.33 -0.33
C SER A 88 0.27 -14.53 0.82
N VAL A 89 -0.52 -13.49 0.52
CA VAL A 89 -1.26 -12.71 1.54
C VAL A 89 -2.33 -13.57 2.20
N ALA A 90 -3.13 -14.30 1.42
CA ALA A 90 -4.14 -15.22 1.94
C ALA A 90 -3.52 -16.24 2.91
N ARG A 91 -2.44 -16.90 2.49
CA ARG A 91 -1.68 -17.85 3.33
C ARG A 91 -1.05 -17.20 4.56
N TYR A 92 -0.63 -15.94 4.47
CA TYR A 92 -0.11 -15.20 5.61
C TYR A 92 -1.22 -14.94 6.64
N ARG A 93 -2.39 -14.45 6.19
CA ARG A 93 -3.57 -14.24 7.04
C ARG A 93 -4.00 -15.52 7.74
N GLU A 94 -4.01 -16.65 7.04
CA GLU A 94 -4.34 -17.97 7.61
C GLU A 94 -3.47 -18.35 8.83
N ARG A 95 -2.19 -17.96 8.87
CA ARG A 95 -1.31 -18.23 10.02
C ARG A 95 -1.68 -17.45 11.28
N HIS A 96 -2.33 -16.31 11.10
CA HIS A 96 -2.75 -15.43 12.19
C HIS A 96 -4.25 -15.57 12.50
N SER A 97 -5.03 -16.20 11.61
CA SER A 97 -6.39 -16.64 11.93
C SER A 97 -6.32 -17.93 12.74
N VAL A 98 -6.76 -17.89 14.00
CA VAL A 98 -6.90 -19.11 14.81
C VAL A 98 -7.89 -20.03 14.09
N ALA A 99 -7.45 -21.22 13.68
CA ALA A 99 -8.30 -22.18 13.00
C ALA A 99 -9.58 -22.40 13.81
N ARG A 100 -10.73 -22.21 13.17
CA ARG A 100 -12.06 -22.47 13.71
C ARG A 100 -12.07 -23.85 14.38
N THR A 101 -12.55 -23.91 15.62
CA THR A 101 -12.78 -25.14 16.39
C THR A 101 -13.36 -26.22 15.48
N LYS A 102 -12.68 -27.36 15.45
CA LYS A 102 -13.19 -28.60 14.84
C LYS A 102 -14.43 -29.01 15.66
N SER A 103 -15.62 -28.83 15.12
CA SER A 103 -16.86 -29.41 15.68
C SER A 103 -16.86 -30.93 15.52
#